data_AF-A0A7X7VN76-F1
#
_entry.id   AF-A0A7X7VN76-F1
#
_cell.length_a   1.000
_cell.length_b   1.000
_cell.length_c   1.000
_cell.angle_alpha   90.00
_cell.angle_beta   90.00
_cell.angle_gamma   90.00
#
_symmetry.space_group_name_H-M   'P 1'
#
loop_
_entity.id
_entity.type
_entity.pdbx_description
1 polymer ?
#
loop_
_entity_poly.entity_id
_entity_poly.type
_entity_poly.pdbx_seq_one_letter_code
_entity_poly.pdbx_strand_id
1 'polypeptide(L)'
;MSAETAMEDKLAQAEGLLLQGQDEPAEQLLARLAEDAEEYVDRNCPTTDEVQWFDFPTIFERLAYHRVESDPRELRDIGEPLERLYGDFALAEVQLGDYDGAMRALKQAIRWNPMNCEHRLNLADLYRVSGDMKEYLALTYSVFERASDAKHLARAFANFANWFASTKKPRVAAAALRAGRRLETGDSVLEAALKESKGTDHDPDEVSDAETQELLGKEGLPDGANAEIAICLLMCATDAAGVGERDLATKLTVRARDLVGESAAMALLQLIRADDVDSKATHDSKGSDGSGSCASA
;
A
#
# COMPACT_ATOMS: atom_id res chain seq x y z
N MET A 1 21.18 7.78 23.66
CA MET A 1 20.65 6.89 22.61
C MET A 1 19.15 7.05 22.69
N SER A 2 18.51 7.58 21.65
CA SER A 2 17.05 7.76 21.61
C SER A 2 16.37 6.38 21.60
N ALA A 3 15.18 6.27 22.21
CA ALA A 3 14.43 5.01 22.28
C ALA A 3 14.20 4.37 20.90
N GLU A 4 13.97 5.20 19.88
CA GLU A 4 13.83 4.86 18.46
C GLU A 4 14.98 3.95 17.93
N THR A 5 16.23 4.24 18.32
CA THR A 5 17.38 3.42 17.91
C THR A 5 17.40 2.02 18.54
N ALA A 6 16.72 1.82 19.67
CA ALA A 6 16.72 0.52 20.36
C ALA A 6 15.69 -0.47 19.78
N MET A 7 14.57 0.03 19.24
CA MET A 7 13.56 -0.82 18.60
C MET A 7 14.05 -1.32 17.24
N GLU A 8 14.59 -0.41 16.40
CA GLU A 8 15.13 -0.77 15.09
C GLU A 8 16.23 -1.83 15.15
N ASP A 9 17.17 -1.70 16.10
CA ASP A 9 18.27 -2.66 16.29
C ASP A 9 17.74 -4.06 16.66
N LYS A 10 16.70 -4.14 17.50
CA LYS A 10 16.09 -5.41 17.89
C LYS A 10 15.27 -6.03 16.76
N LEU A 11 14.60 -5.23 15.94
CA LEU A 11 13.92 -5.72 14.74
C LEU A 11 14.94 -6.28 13.74
N ALA A 12 16.04 -5.56 13.48
CA ALA A 12 17.13 -6.07 12.64
C ALA A 12 17.73 -7.38 13.20
N GLN A 13 17.81 -7.53 14.52
CA GLN A 13 18.21 -8.78 15.15
C GLN A 13 17.19 -9.90 14.89
N ALA A 14 15.89 -9.64 15.05
CA ALA A 14 14.83 -10.61 14.81
C ALA A 14 14.80 -11.07 13.35
N GLU A 15 14.90 -10.14 12.40
CA GLU A 15 15.02 -10.45 10.97
C GLU A 15 16.24 -11.32 10.68
N GLY A 16 17.38 -11.03 11.32
CA GLY A 16 18.58 -11.84 11.22
C GLY A 16 18.40 -13.28 11.73
N LEU A 17 17.57 -13.47 12.77
CA LEU A 17 17.21 -14.79 13.28
C LEU A 17 16.27 -15.54 12.31
N LEU A 18 15.23 -14.87 11.78
CA LEU A 18 14.32 -15.43 10.79
C LEU A 18 15.05 -15.88 9.52
N LEU A 19 16.01 -15.09 9.03
CA LEU A 19 16.84 -15.44 7.88
C LEU A 19 17.71 -16.69 8.13
N GLN A 20 18.02 -16.99 9.38
CA GLN A 20 18.80 -18.18 9.78
C GLN A 20 17.91 -19.39 10.10
N GLY A 21 16.58 -19.27 9.98
CA GLY A 21 15.61 -20.29 10.40
C GLY A 21 15.56 -20.47 11.91
N GLN A 22 15.94 -19.44 12.68
CA GLN A 22 15.85 -19.42 14.13
C GLN A 22 14.53 -18.77 14.56
N ASP A 23 13.43 -19.42 14.17
CA ASP A 23 12.09 -18.85 14.22
C ASP A 23 11.59 -18.72 15.66
N GLU A 24 11.85 -19.71 16.53
CA GLU A 24 11.48 -19.64 17.95
C GLU A 24 12.20 -18.49 18.71
N PRO A 25 13.54 -18.31 18.59
CA PRO A 25 14.19 -17.12 19.17
C PRO A 25 13.69 -15.79 18.61
N ALA A 26 13.36 -15.73 17.32
CA ALA A 26 12.84 -14.52 16.70
C ALA A 26 11.45 -14.18 17.24
N GLU A 27 10.54 -15.16 17.26
CA GLU A 27 9.21 -15.05 17.85
C GLU A 27 9.29 -14.55 19.30
N GLN A 28 10.12 -15.17 20.14
CA GLN A 28 10.24 -14.76 21.55
C GLN A 28 10.75 -13.33 21.73
N LEU A 29 11.57 -12.83 20.81
CA LEU A 29 12.04 -11.44 20.82
C LEU A 29 10.90 -10.50 20.38
N LEU A 30 10.22 -10.84 19.28
CA LEU A 30 9.13 -10.05 18.70
C LEU A 30 7.91 -9.98 19.62
N ALA A 31 7.54 -11.08 20.28
CA ALA A 31 6.46 -11.13 21.25
C ALA A 31 6.72 -10.20 22.45
N ARG A 32 7.96 -10.19 22.97
CA ARG A 32 8.36 -9.26 24.04
C ARG A 32 8.32 -7.80 23.58
N LEU A 33 8.77 -7.53 22.36
CA LEU A 33 8.68 -6.19 21.78
C LEU A 33 7.23 -5.74 21.59
N ALA A 34 6.34 -6.64 21.17
CA ALA A 34 4.92 -6.36 21.02
C ALA A 34 4.26 -6.07 22.38
N GLU A 35 4.58 -6.84 23.42
CA GLU A 35 4.09 -6.59 24.79
C GLU A 35 4.55 -5.21 25.31
N ASP A 36 5.85 -4.88 25.17
CA ASP A 36 6.40 -3.58 25.54
C ASP A 36 5.71 -2.43 24.75
N ALA A 37 5.46 -2.64 23.45
CA ALA A 37 4.80 -1.66 22.59
C ALA A 37 3.34 -1.45 22.98
N GLU A 38 2.60 -2.51 23.31
CA GLU A 38 1.21 -2.43 23.78
C GLU A 38 1.12 -1.64 25.09
N GLU A 39 2.02 -1.90 26.05
CA GLU A 39 2.06 -1.12 27.30
C GLU A 39 2.36 0.37 27.03
N TYR A 40 3.30 0.66 26.12
CA TYR A 40 3.62 2.03 25.74
C TYR A 40 2.42 2.73 25.08
N VAL A 41 1.77 2.08 24.11
CA VAL A 41 0.66 2.64 23.35
C VAL A 41 -0.53 2.92 24.27
N ASP A 42 -0.89 1.98 25.15
CA ASP A 42 -1.99 2.16 26.10
C ASP A 42 -1.78 3.35 27.04
N ARG A 43 -0.52 3.64 27.39
CA ARG A 43 -0.17 4.73 28.30
C ARG A 43 -0.01 6.08 27.62
N ASN A 44 0.48 6.12 26.39
CA ASN A 44 0.97 7.35 25.75
C ASN A 44 0.16 7.77 24.52
N CYS A 45 -0.64 6.87 23.95
CA CYS A 45 -1.28 7.07 22.65
C CYS A 45 -2.80 6.86 22.71
N PRO A 46 -3.53 7.65 23.52
CA PRO A 46 -4.97 7.56 23.58
C PRO A 46 -5.56 7.92 22.20
N THR A 47 -6.34 7.00 21.64
CA THR A 47 -7.18 7.24 20.46
C THR A 47 -8.52 7.82 20.91
N THR A 48 -8.99 8.85 20.22
CA THR A 48 -10.32 9.46 20.43
C THR A 48 -11.06 9.62 19.10
N ASP A 49 -12.25 10.22 19.14
CA ASP A 49 -12.98 10.60 17.93
C ASP A 49 -12.30 11.73 17.15
N GLU A 50 -11.27 12.38 17.74
CA GLU A 50 -10.51 13.49 17.16
C GLU A 50 -9.05 13.15 16.84
N VAL A 51 -8.46 12.10 17.45
CA VAL A 51 -7.05 11.77 17.31
C VAL A 51 -6.86 10.29 17.01
N GLN A 52 -6.01 9.98 16.03
CA GLN A 52 -5.61 8.62 15.70
C GLN A 52 -4.10 8.51 15.49
N TRP A 53 -3.52 7.41 15.96
CA TRP A 53 -2.08 7.14 15.88
C TRP A 53 -1.77 6.09 14.82
N PHE A 54 -0.74 6.37 14.02
CA PHE A 54 -0.25 5.51 12.94
C PHE A 54 1.28 5.46 12.94
N ASP A 55 1.80 4.43 12.30
CA ASP A 55 3.21 4.28 11.90
C ASP A 55 3.23 4.30 10.37
N PHE A 56 3.53 5.47 9.80
CA PHE A 56 3.70 5.61 8.34
C PHE A 56 5.19 5.79 8.05
N PRO A 57 5.89 4.78 7.53
CA PRO A 57 7.32 4.84 7.22
C PRO A 57 7.71 6.00 6.29
N THR A 58 6.76 6.46 5.47
CA THR A 58 6.99 7.56 4.53
C THR A 58 5.88 8.62 4.56
N ILE A 59 6.26 9.86 4.24
CA ILE A 59 5.31 10.97 4.03
C ILE A 59 4.27 10.61 2.95
N PHE A 60 4.69 9.83 1.95
CA PHE A 60 3.81 9.33 0.91
C PHE A 60 2.64 8.51 1.48
N GLU A 61 2.89 7.55 2.37
CA GLU A 61 1.82 6.70 2.92
C GLU A 61 0.84 7.52 3.76
N ARG A 62 1.33 8.48 4.55
CA ARG A 62 0.49 9.42 5.30
C ARG A 62 -0.40 10.24 4.37
N LEU A 63 0.15 10.76 3.27
CA LEU A 63 -0.61 11.53 2.27
C LEU A 63 -1.65 10.64 1.56
N ALA A 64 -1.25 9.44 1.16
CA ALA A 64 -2.11 8.49 0.48
C ALA A 64 -3.27 8.04 1.37
N TYR A 65 -3.02 7.78 2.66
CA TYR A 65 -4.04 7.49 3.65
C TYR A 65 -5.07 8.62 3.74
N HIS A 66 -4.61 9.87 3.85
CA HIS A 66 -5.50 11.02 3.95
C HIS A 66 -6.42 11.16 2.72
N ARG A 67 -5.90 10.93 1.51
CA ARG A 67 -6.70 11.01 0.28
C ARG A 67 -7.67 9.86 0.10
N VAL A 68 -7.29 8.65 0.50
CA VAL A 68 -8.12 7.44 0.31
C VAL A 68 -9.17 7.30 1.41
N GLU A 69 -8.81 7.49 2.67
CA GLU A 69 -9.72 7.22 3.80
C GLU A 69 -10.53 8.44 4.22
N SER A 70 -10.10 9.65 3.87
CA SER A 70 -10.74 10.90 4.32
C SER A 70 -10.96 10.94 5.84
N ASP A 71 -10.03 10.38 6.61
CA ASP A 71 -10.12 10.35 8.09
C ASP A 71 -10.19 11.78 8.64
N PRO A 72 -11.28 12.15 9.35
CA PRO A 72 -11.45 13.51 9.87
C PRO A 72 -10.58 13.80 11.10
N ARG A 73 -9.91 12.78 11.66
CA ARG A 73 -9.09 12.89 12.87
C ARG A 73 -7.73 13.50 12.58
N GLU A 74 -7.14 14.08 13.62
CA GLU A 74 -5.72 14.41 13.65
C GLU A 74 -4.89 13.12 13.62
N LEU A 75 -4.07 12.97 12.59
CA LEU A 75 -3.21 11.81 12.40
C LEU A 75 -1.85 12.03 13.06
N ARG A 76 -1.57 11.31 14.15
CA ARG A 76 -0.31 11.40 14.88
C ARG A 76 0.63 10.25 14.55
N ASP A 77 1.91 10.58 14.57
CA ASP A 77 2.98 9.60 14.45
C ASP A 77 3.26 8.96 15.81
N ILE A 78 3.32 7.64 15.85
CA ILE A 78 3.70 6.90 17.06
C ILE A 78 5.21 7.00 17.34
N GLY A 79 6.03 7.24 16.32
CA GLY A 79 7.48 7.36 16.44
C GLY A 79 8.21 6.03 16.71
N GLU A 80 7.53 4.90 16.52
CA GLU A 80 8.08 3.55 16.65
C GLU A 80 7.62 2.71 15.44
N PRO A 81 8.47 1.83 14.89
CA PRO A 81 8.19 1.03 13.69
C PRO A 81 7.26 -0.16 13.99
N LEU A 82 6.06 0.12 14.50
CA LEU A 82 5.09 -0.88 14.92
C LEU A 82 4.53 -1.69 13.77
N GLU A 83 4.36 -1.13 12.58
CA GLU A 83 3.95 -1.95 11.44
C GLU A 83 5.03 -3.00 11.11
N ARG A 84 6.30 -2.61 11.09
CA ARG A 84 7.42 -3.53 10.85
C ARG A 84 7.48 -4.62 11.92
N LEU A 85 7.37 -4.24 13.19
CA LEU A 85 7.30 -5.17 14.32
C LEU A 85 6.25 -6.25 14.10
N TYR A 86 5.01 -5.85 13.84
CA TYR A 86 3.91 -6.80 13.71
C TYR A 86 3.97 -7.57 12.38
N GLY A 87 4.59 -7.02 11.34
CA GLY A 87 4.90 -7.73 10.10
C GLY A 87 5.92 -8.86 10.32
N ASP A 88 7.02 -8.57 11.00
CA ASP A 88 8.06 -9.56 11.34
C ASP A 88 7.51 -10.61 12.30
N PHE A 89 6.70 -10.18 13.29
CA PHE A 89 6.07 -11.10 14.23
C PHE A 89 5.11 -12.06 13.52
N ALA A 90 4.31 -11.56 12.59
CA ALA A 90 3.47 -12.41 11.77
C ALA A 90 4.27 -13.43 10.95
N LEU A 91 5.41 -13.02 10.39
CA LEU A 91 6.28 -13.93 9.64
C LEU A 91 6.82 -15.05 10.53
N ALA A 92 7.28 -14.73 11.75
CA ALA A 92 7.74 -15.72 12.73
C ALA A 92 6.62 -16.73 13.07
N GLU A 93 5.42 -16.24 13.34
CA GLU A 93 4.24 -17.07 13.67
C GLU A 93 3.86 -18.00 12.51
N VAL A 94 3.90 -17.52 11.25
CA VAL A 94 3.69 -18.35 10.05
C VAL A 94 4.74 -19.47 9.96
N GLN A 95 6.01 -19.16 10.21
CA GLN A 95 7.10 -20.15 10.13
C GLN A 95 6.98 -21.23 11.21
N LEU A 96 6.48 -20.87 12.39
CA LEU A 96 6.18 -21.81 13.48
C LEU A 96 4.85 -22.56 13.29
N GLY A 97 4.04 -22.15 12.32
CA GLY A 97 2.75 -22.76 12.00
C GLY A 97 1.58 -22.29 12.88
N ASP A 98 1.76 -21.24 13.69
CA ASP A 98 0.64 -20.59 14.39
C ASP A 98 -0.02 -19.53 13.48
N TYR A 99 -0.92 -20.01 12.62
CA TYR A 99 -1.67 -19.13 11.73
C TYR A 99 -2.63 -18.18 12.47
N ASP A 100 -3.14 -18.57 13.64
CA ASP A 100 -4.01 -17.68 14.43
C ASP A 100 -3.19 -16.51 15.02
N GLY A 101 -1.97 -16.80 15.49
CA GLY A 101 -0.97 -15.80 15.90
C GLY A 101 -0.62 -14.84 14.78
N ALA A 102 -0.25 -15.39 13.61
CA ALA A 102 0.06 -14.60 12.43
C ALA A 102 -1.10 -13.70 11.99
N MET A 103 -2.34 -14.19 12.03
CA MET A 103 -3.52 -13.38 11.70
C MET A 103 -3.71 -12.21 12.69
N ARG A 104 -3.45 -12.40 13.99
CA ARG A 104 -3.51 -11.32 14.99
C ARG A 104 -2.44 -10.27 14.72
N ALA A 105 -1.20 -10.71 14.48
CA ALA A 105 -0.09 -9.82 14.18
C ALA A 105 -0.31 -9.02 12.88
N LEU A 106 -0.76 -9.65 11.78
CA LEU A 106 -1.05 -8.93 10.54
C LEU A 106 -2.18 -7.91 10.69
N LYS A 107 -3.22 -8.19 11.51
CA LYS A 107 -4.25 -7.20 11.83
C LYS A 107 -3.67 -5.98 12.53
N GLN A 108 -2.68 -6.17 13.41
CA GLN A 108 -1.97 -5.06 14.04
C GLN A 108 -1.10 -4.30 13.03
N ALA A 109 -0.33 -4.99 12.18
CA ALA A 109 0.47 -4.35 11.15
C ALA A 109 -0.38 -3.47 10.22
N ILE A 110 -1.53 -3.99 9.77
CA ILE A 110 -2.51 -3.23 8.94
C ILE A 110 -3.10 -2.04 9.72
N ARG A 111 -3.34 -2.19 11.02
CA ARG A 111 -3.87 -1.11 11.88
C ARG A 111 -2.85 0.03 12.02
N TRP A 112 -1.56 -0.29 12.10
CA TRP A 112 -0.48 0.71 12.24
C TRP A 112 -0.12 1.39 10.93
N ASN A 113 -0.07 0.65 9.82
CA ASN A 113 0.07 1.22 8.47
C ASN A 113 -1.03 0.69 7.53
N PRO A 114 -2.18 1.39 7.47
CA PRO A 114 -3.24 1.01 6.56
C PRO A 114 -2.90 1.21 5.08
N MET A 115 -1.73 1.70 4.69
CA MET A 115 -1.35 1.80 3.26
C MET A 115 -0.46 0.66 2.78
N ASN A 116 0.10 -0.15 3.69
CA ASN A 116 0.86 -1.32 3.27
C ASN A 116 -0.09 -2.43 2.77
N CYS A 117 0.02 -2.75 1.48
CA CYS A 117 -0.78 -3.78 0.83
C CYS A 117 -0.20 -5.20 0.99
N GLU A 118 1.08 -5.32 1.34
CA GLU A 118 1.72 -6.63 1.55
C GLU A 118 1.06 -7.35 2.72
N HIS A 119 0.89 -6.69 3.87
CA HIS A 119 0.24 -7.28 5.05
C HIS A 119 -1.21 -7.68 4.78
N ARG A 120 -1.93 -6.92 3.96
CA ARG A 120 -3.30 -7.27 3.54
C ARG A 120 -3.33 -8.53 2.71
N LEU A 121 -2.43 -8.66 1.74
CA LEU A 121 -2.35 -9.84 0.87
C LEU A 121 -1.87 -11.07 1.66
N ASN A 122 -0.95 -10.89 2.60
CA ASN A 122 -0.50 -11.96 3.49
C ASN A 122 -1.65 -12.41 4.42
N LEU A 123 -2.44 -11.48 4.98
CA LEU A 123 -3.61 -11.82 5.78
C LEU A 123 -4.69 -12.49 4.94
N ALA A 124 -4.88 -12.03 3.69
CA ALA A 124 -5.81 -12.64 2.75
C ALA A 124 -5.42 -14.12 2.52
N ASP A 125 -4.13 -14.42 2.33
CA ASP A 125 -3.68 -15.80 2.16
C ASP A 125 -3.98 -16.69 3.37
N LEU A 126 -3.83 -16.17 4.59
CA LEU A 126 -4.22 -16.93 5.79
C LEU A 126 -5.74 -17.19 5.82
N TYR A 127 -6.57 -16.20 5.46
CA TYR A 127 -8.01 -16.42 5.33
C TYR A 127 -8.36 -17.45 4.26
N ARG A 128 -7.68 -17.43 3.11
CA ARG A 128 -7.83 -18.43 2.06
C ARG A 128 -7.49 -19.84 2.56
N VAL A 129 -6.42 -19.99 3.34
CA VAL A 129 -6.03 -21.27 3.96
C VAL A 129 -7.07 -21.73 4.98
N SER A 130 -7.62 -20.82 5.78
CA SER A 130 -8.69 -21.13 6.75
C SER A 130 -10.06 -21.41 6.12
N GLY A 131 -10.23 -21.11 4.82
CA GLY A 131 -11.48 -21.27 4.08
C GLY A 131 -12.44 -20.08 4.16
N ASP A 132 -12.08 -18.98 4.82
CA ASP A 132 -12.87 -17.75 4.83
C ASP A 132 -12.64 -16.96 3.54
N MET A 133 -13.32 -17.40 2.48
CA MET A 133 -13.23 -16.77 1.16
C MET A 133 -13.80 -15.35 1.14
N LYS A 134 -14.69 -15.00 2.07
CA LYS A 134 -15.26 -13.65 2.14
C LYS A 134 -14.18 -12.66 2.57
N GLU A 135 -13.47 -12.95 3.66
CA GLU A 135 -12.39 -12.09 4.14
C GLU A 135 -11.19 -12.08 3.19
N TYR A 136 -10.84 -13.23 2.58
CA TYR A 136 -9.81 -13.31 1.54
C TYR A 136 -10.08 -12.34 0.38
N LEU A 137 -11.30 -12.35 -0.17
CA LEU A 137 -11.66 -11.49 -1.30
C LEU A 137 -11.81 -10.03 -0.86
N ALA A 138 -12.31 -9.76 0.34
CA ALA A 138 -12.42 -8.39 0.86
C ALA A 138 -11.05 -7.72 1.03
N LEU A 139 -10.09 -8.44 1.63
CA LEU A 139 -8.71 -7.94 1.77
C LEU A 139 -8.04 -7.77 0.41
N THR A 140 -8.19 -8.77 -0.48
CA THR A 140 -7.67 -8.68 -1.86
C THR A 140 -8.26 -7.48 -2.59
N TYR A 141 -9.56 -7.22 -2.47
CA TYR A 141 -10.23 -6.06 -3.09
C TYR A 141 -9.67 -4.74 -2.57
N SER A 142 -9.47 -4.63 -1.26
CA SER A 142 -8.99 -3.39 -0.63
C SER A 142 -7.61 -2.91 -1.12
N VAL A 143 -6.84 -3.81 -1.77
CA VAL A 143 -5.56 -3.48 -2.41
C VAL A 143 -5.76 -2.51 -3.57
N PHE A 144 -6.84 -2.60 -4.34
CA PHE A 144 -7.05 -1.75 -5.51
C PHE A 144 -7.11 -0.25 -5.17
N GLU A 145 -7.61 0.07 -3.97
CA GLU A 145 -7.71 1.45 -3.49
C GLU A 145 -6.37 2.01 -3.00
N ARG A 146 -5.44 1.15 -2.59
CA ARG A 146 -4.27 1.55 -1.75
C ARG A 146 -2.92 1.17 -2.34
N ALA A 147 -2.88 0.30 -3.35
CA ALA A 147 -1.64 -0.24 -3.87
C ALA A 147 -0.74 0.84 -4.48
N SER A 148 0.44 0.97 -3.89
CA SER A 148 1.49 1.88 -4.32
C SER A 148 2.67 1.15 -5.00
N ASP A 149 2.60 -0.17 -5.10
CA ASP A 149 3.50 -1.03 -5.87
C ASP A 149 2.62 -1.88 -6.81
N ALA A 150 2.95 -1.86 -8.11
CA ALA A 150 2.23 -2.59 -9.13
C ALA A 150 2.20 -4.10 -8.87
N LYS A 151 3.20 -4.67 -8.16
CA LYS A 151 3.22 -6.09 -7.80
C LYS A 151 2.04 -6.48 -6.90
N HIS A 152 1.62 -5.60 -6.00
CA HIS A 152 0.46 -5.84 -5.15
C HIS A 152 -0.85 -5.89 -5.97
N LEU A 153 -0.98 -5.01 -6.96
CA LEU A 153 -2.12 -5.05 -7.90
C LEU A 153 -2.09 -6.31 -8.76
N ALA A 154 -0.92 -6.70 -9.26
CA ALA A 154 -0.74 -7.92 -10.03
C ALA A 154 -1.18 -9.16 -9.24
N ARG A 155 -0.74 -9.28 -7.98
CA ARG A 155 -1.17 -10.35 -7.07
C ARG A 155 -2.67 -10.29 -6.76
N ALA A 156 -3.24 -9.10 -6.60
CA ALA A 156 -4.68 -8.94 -6.40
C ALA A 156 -5.50 -9.40 -7.62
N PHE A 157 -5.08 -9.03 -8.83
CA PHE A 157 -5.69 -9.51 -10.07
C PHE A 157 -5.57 -11.04 -10.22
N ALA A 158 -4.41 -11.62 -9.90
CA ALA A 158 -4.21 -13.07 -9.92
C ALA A 158 -5.13 -13.81 -8.92
N ASN A 159 -5.28 -13.26 -7.71
CA ASN A 159 -6.20 -13.77 -6.69
C ASN A 159 -7.66 -13.80 -7.20
N PHE A 160 -8.13 -12.70 -7.79
CA PHE A 160 -9.47 -12.65 -8.38
C PHE A 160 -9.61 -13.57 -9.60
N ALA A 161 -8.58 -13.68 -10.44
CA ALA A 161 -8.58 -14.61 -11.56
C ALA A 161 -8.79 -16.06 -11.09
N ASN A 162 -8.02 -16.49 -10.09
CA ASN A 162 -8.13 -17.82 -9.50
C ASN A 162 -9.53 -18.06 -8.92
N TRP A 163 -10.09 -17.08 -8.21
CA TRP A 163 -11.45 -17.14 -7.71
C TRP A 163 -12.49 -17.29 -8.82
N PHE A 164 -12.43 -16.48 -9.88
CA PHE A 164 -13.38 -16.55 -10.99
C PHE A 164 -13.26 -17.84 -11.79
N ALA A 165 -12.04 -18.37 -11.98
CA ALA A 165 -11.83 -19.67 -12.59
C ALA A 165 -12.52 -20.78 -11.77
N SER A 166 -12.33 -20.75 -10.44
CA SER A 166 -12.95 -21.74 -9.54
C SER A 166 -14.49 -21.65 -9.46
N THR A 167 -15.06 -20.47 -9.72
CA THR A 167 -16.51 -20.19 -9.65
C THR A 167 -17.20 -20.22 -11.01
N LYS A 168 -16.56 -20.83 -12.02
CA LYS A 168 -17.10 -21.02 -13.37
C LYS A 168 -17.38 -19.71 -14.12
N LYS A 169 -16.55 -18.69 -13.90
CA LYS A 169 -16.53 -17.43 -14.67
C LYS A 169 -15.22 -17.25 -15.46
N PRO A 170 -14.86 -18.17 -16.37
CA PRO A 170 -13.53 -18.21 -16.99
C PRO A 170 -13.21 -16.97 -17.85
N ARG A 171 -14.19 -16.35 -18.52
CA ARG A 171 -13.95 -15.07 -19.24
C ARG A 171 -13.57 -13.93 -18.30
N VAL A 172 -14.16 -13.88 -17.10
CA VAL A 172 -13.81 -12.86 -16.10
C VAL A 172 -12.42 -13.15 -15.52
N ALA A 173 -12.08 -14.42 -15.33
CA ALA A 173 -10.73 -14.82 -14.94
C ALA A 173 -9.69 -14.38 -15.99
N ALA A 174 -9.95 -14.62 -17.28
CA ALA A 174 -9.11 -14.13 -18.37
C ALA A 174 -8.95 -12.61 -18.35
N ALA A 175 -10.04 -11.88 -18.10
CA ALA A 175 -10.01 -10.42 -17.97
C ALA A 175 -9.13 -9.94 -16.80
N ALA A 176 -9.25 -10.58 -15.63
CA ALA A 176 -8.42 -10.27 -14.46
C ALA A 176 -6.93 -10.56 -14.74
N LEU A 177 -6.60 -11.71 -15.34
CA LEU A 177 -5.23 -12.04 -15.75
C LEU A 177 -4.68 -11.04 -16.77
N ARG A 178 -5.50 -10.64 -17.75
CA ARG A 178 -5.11 -9.64 -18.74
C ARG A 178 -4.83 -8.29 -18.08
N ALA A 179 -5.65 -7.86 -17.12
CA ALA A 179 -5.44 -6.64 -16.36
C ALA A 179 -4.15 -6.68 -15.54
N GLY A 180 -3.91 -7.78 -14.82
CA GLY A 180 -2.65 -8.00 -14.10
C GLY A 180 -1.43 -7.95 -15.02
N ARG A 181 -1.50 -8.63 -16.18
CA ARG A 181 -0.41 -8.68 -17.16
C ARG A 181 -0.02 -7.30 -17.72
N ARG A 182 -0.96 -6.36 -17.84
CA ARG A 182 -0.69 -4.99 -18.32
C ARG A 182 0.19 -4.17 -17.37
N LEU A 183 0.31 -4.58 -16.11
CA LEU A 183 1.18 -3.92 -15.12
C LEU A 183 2.66 -4.28 -15.34
N GLU A 184 2.95 -5.29 -16.18
CA GLU A 184 4.31 -5.70 -16.56
C GLU A 184 5.23 -5.98 -15.35
N THR A 185 4.67 -6.57 -14.31
CA THR A 185 5.38 -6.89 -13.05
C THR A 185 5.87 -8.33 -13.02
N GLY A 186 7.04 -8.58 -12.43
CA GLY A 186 7.53 -9.93 -12.14
C GLY A 186 6.92 -10.56 -10.88
N ASP A 187 5.62 -10.41 -10.64
CA ASP A 187 4.94 -11.07 -9.52
C ASP A 187 4.79 -12.57 -9.78
N SER A 188 5.27 -13.40 -8.86
CA SER A 188 5.34 -14.85 -9.07
C SER A 188 3.97 -15.53 -9.09
N VAL A 189 2.98 -14.99 -8.37
CA VAL A 189 1.62 -15.52 -8.32
C VAL A 189 0.92 -15.25 -9.65
N LEU A 190 1.04 -14.04 -10.18
CA LEU A 190 0.52 -13.69 -11.50
C LEU A 190 1.21 -14.51 -12.61
N GLU A 191 2.53 -14.63 -12.60
CA GLU A 191 3.28 -15.40 -13.60
C GLU A 191 2.86 -16.89 -13.62
N ALA A 192 2.66 -17.49 -12.44
CA ALA A 192 2.15 -18.85 -12.34
C ALA A 192 0.74 -18.96 -12.93
N ALA A 193 -0.17 -18.06 -12.56
CA ALA A 193 -1.55 -18.07 -13.05
C ALA A 193 -1.62 -17.85 -14.58
N LEU A 194 -0.81 -16.95 -15.13
CA LEU A 194 -0.70 -16.72 -16.57
C LEU A 194 -0.24 -17.98 -17.30
N LYS A 195 0.79 -18.66 -16.78
CA LYS A 195 1.30 -19.90 -17.35
C LYS A 195 0.26 -21.01 -17.32
N GLU A 196 -0.46 -21.16 -16.21
CA GLU A 196 -1.51 -22.18 -16.05
C GLU A 196 -2.73 -21.91 -16.93
N SER A 197 -3.06 -20.64 -17.17
CA SER A 197 -4.21 -20.25 -18.02
C SER A 197 -4.00 -20.49 -19.52
N LYS A 198 -2.76 -20.70 -19.97
CA LYS A 198 -2.44 -20.73 -21.40
C LYS A 198 -3.16 -21.89 -22.13
N GLY A 199 -3.93 -21.55 -23.16
CA GLY A 199 -4.70 -22.51 -23.95
C GLY A 199 -5.93 -23.10 -23.23
N THR A 200 -6.32 -22.50 -22.11
CA THR A 200 -7.55 -22.85 -21.38
C THR A 200 -8.70 -21.91 -21.75
N ASP A 201 -9.88 -22.11 -21.15
CA ASP A 201 -11.04 -21.23 -21.33
C ASP A 201 -10.92 -19.87 -20.64
N HIS A 202 -9.86 -19.66 -19.85
CA HIS A 202 -9.53 -18.42 -19.17
C HIS A 202 -8.16 -17.85 -19.59
N ASP A 203 -7.69 -18.19 -20.80
CA ASP A 203 -6.50 -17.59 -21.39
C ASP A 203 -6.72 -16.06 -21.63
N PRO A 204 -5.87 -15.17 -21.08
CA PRO A 204 -6.00 -13.72 -21.24
C PRO A 204 -5.84 -13.21 -22.68
N ASP A 205 -5.36 -14.04 -23.61
CA ASP A 205 -5.28 -13.69 -25.04
C ASP A 205 -6.64 -13.79 -25.75
N GLU A 206 -7.62 -14.49 -25.16
CA GLU A 206 -8.96 -14.66 -25.71
C GLU A 206 -9.92 -13.51 -25.37
N VAL A 207 -9.45 -12.50 -24.62
CA VAL A 207 -10.20 -11.30 -24.26
C VAL A 207 -9.44 -10.04 -24.70
N SER A 208 -10.18 -9.04 -25.19
CA SER A 208 -9.64 -7.73 -25.55
C SER A 208 -9.55 -6.78 -24.35
N ASP A 209 -8.86 -5.66 -24.48
CA ASP A 209 -8.80 -4.66 -23.39
C ASP A 209 -10.15 -4.00 -23.13
N ALA A 210 -10.93 -3.71 -24.17
CA ALA A 210 -12.29 -3.18 -24.03
C ALA A 210 -13.21 -4.17 -23.33
N GLU A 211 -13.12 -5.45 -23.70
CA GLU A 211 -13.88 -6.51 -23.04
C GLU A 211 -13.43 -6.71 -21.58
N THR A 212 -12.13 -6.58 -21.30
CA THR A 212 -11.60 -6.66 -19.93
C THR A 212 -12.23 -5.62 -19.03
N GLN A 213 -12.26 -4.35 -19.48
CA GLN A 213 -12.89 -3.26 -18.73
C GLN A 213 -14.38 -3.54 -18.47
N GLU A 214 -15.11 -4.02 -19.49
CA GLU A 214 -16.52 -4.34 -19.35
C GLU A 214 -16.78 -5.50 -18.37
N LEU A 215 -16.00 -6.58 -18.47
CA LEU A 215 -16.16 -7.77 -17.63
C LEU A 215 -15.81 -7.49 -16.17
N LEU A 216 -14.69 -6.80 -15.91
CA LEU A 216 -14.29 -6.44 -14.55
C LEU A 216 -15.28 -5.45 -13.93
N GLY A 217 -15.73 -4.45 -14.70
CA GLY A 217 -16.72 -3.48 -14.24
C GLY A 217 -18.06 -4.11 -13.83
N LYS A 218 -18.53 -5.15 -14.55
CA LYS A 218 -19.74 -5.91 -14.16
C LYS A 218 -19.61 -6.63 -12.82
N GLU A 219 -18.39 -6.97 -12.42
CA GLU A 219 -18.09 -7.61 -11.14
C GLU A 219 -17.69 -6.58 -10.06
N GLY A 220 -17.69 -5.28 -10.38
CA GLY A 220 -17.31 -4.21 -9.47
C GLY A 220 -15.79 -4.12 -9.24
N LEU A 221 -14.97 -4.75 -10.09
CA LEU A 221 -13.52 -4.67 -10.03
C LEU A 221 -13.01 -3.51 -10.90
N PRO A 222 -12.02 -2.73 -10.41
CA PRO A 222 -11.31 -1.78 -11.25
C PRO A 222 -10.42 -2.50 -12.26
N ASP A 223 -10.07 -1.80 -13.34
CA ASP A 223 -9.23 -2.30 -14.43
C ASP A 223 -7.76 -1.80 -14.37
N GLY A 224 -7.40 -1.12 -13.29
CA GLY A 224 -6.08 -0.55 -13.02
C GLY A 224 -5.93 0.03 -11.61
N ALA A 225 -4.85 0.78 -11.38
CA ALA A 225 -4.54 1.40 -10.09
C ALA A 225 -5.46 2.58 -9.75
N ASN A 226 -5.65 2.86 -8.46
CA ASN A 226 -6.29 4.09 -8.00
C ASN A 226 -5.45 5.33 -8.39
N ALA A 227 -6.04 6.24 -9.17
CA ALA A 227 -5.39 7.45 -9.65
C ALA A 227 -4.90 8.36 -8.50
N GLU A 228 -5.60 8.39 -7.36
CA GLU A 228 -5.17 9.19 -6.20
C GLU A 228 -3.82 8.72 -5.65
N ILE A 229 -3.52 7.42 -5.71
CA ILE A 229 -2.23 6.89 -5.28
C ILE A 229 -1.11 7.38 -6.23
N ALA A 230 -1.35 7.33 -7.54
CA ALA A 230 -0.40 7.84 -8.52
C ALA A 230 -0.18 9.36 -8.34
N ILE A 231 -1.24 10.13 -8.10
CA ILE A 231 -1.14 11.56 -7.79
C ILE A 231 -0.28 11.79 -6.55
N CYS A 232 -0.52 11.07 -5.45
CA CYS A 232 0.29 11.18 -4.23
C CYS A 232 1.78 10.92 -4.50
N LEU A 233 2.10 9.85 -5.24
CA LEU A 233 3.48 9.54 -5.60
C LEU A 233 4.13 10.67 -6.40
N LEU A 234 3.41 11.26 -7.36
CA LEU A 234 3.92 12.33 -8.22
C LEU A 234 4.04 13.68 -7.49
N MET A 235 3.14 13.98 -6.54
CA MET A 235 3.27 15.12 -5.65
C MET A 235 4.52 15.00 -4.79
N CYS A 236 4.69 13.86 -4.09
CA CYS A 236 5.89 13.60 -3.30
C CYS A 236 7.17 13.61 -4.17
N ALA A 237 7.10 13.12 -5.41
CA ALA A 237 8.23 13.20 -6.35
C ALA A 237 8.60 14.64 -6.71
N THR A 238 7.60 15.50 -6.89
CA THR A 238 7.78 16.92 -7.22
C THR A 238 8.41 17.67 -6.04
N ASP A 239 7.93 17.42 -4.82
CA ASP A 239 8.50 17.99 -3.60
C ASP A 239 9.95 17.54 -3.38
N ALA A 240 10.22 16.24 -3.48
CA ALA A 240 11.56 15.68 -3.38
C ALA A 240 12.53 16.30 -4.41
N ALA A 241 12.07 16.49 -5.65
CA ALA A 241 12.85 17.18 -6.67
C ALA A 241 13.12 18.66 -6.31
N GLY A 242 12.14 19.35 -5.72
CA GLY A 242 12.23 20.74 -5.29
C GLY A 242 13.28 20.98 -4.19
N VAL A 243 13.47 20.02 -3.29
CA VAL A 243 14.50 20.08 -2.22
C VAL A 243 15.83 19.41 -2.61
N GLY A 244 15.93 18.86 -3.83
CA GLY A 244 17.17 18.30 -4.38
C GLY A 244 17.36 16.78 -4.19
N GLU A 245 16.38 16.07 -3.65
CA GLU A 245 16.38 14.61 -3.48
C GLU A 245 16.05 13.87 -4.78
N ARG A 246 16.94 13.97 -5.76
CA ARG A 246 16.74 13.45 -7.13
C ARG A 246 16.46 11.94 -7.19
N ASP A 247 17.12 11.16 -6.34
CA ASP A 247 16.96 9.71 -6.33
C ASP A 247 15.57 9.31 -5.83
N LEU A 248 15.08 9.96 -4.77
CA LEU A 248 13.73 9.73 -4.26
C LEU A 248 12.68 10.16 -5.29
N ALA A 249 12.84 11.35 -5.88
CA ALA A 249 11.95 11.85 -6.92
C ALA A 249 11.83 10.88 -8.10
N THR A 250 12.96 10.32 -8.54
CA THR A 250 13.01 9.33 -9.62
C THR A 250 12.28 8.05 -9.22
N LYS A 251 12.56 7.50 -8.04
CA LYS A 251 11.90 6.28 -7.54
C LYS A 251 10.38 6.43 -7.47
N LEU A 252 9.89 7.55 -6.92
CA LEU A 252 8.46 7.82 -6.80
C LEU A 252 7.78 8.01 -8.17
N THR A 253 8.45 8.70 -9.10
CA THR A 253 7.94 8.88 -10.47
C THR A 253 7.85 7.55 -11.21
N VAL A 254 8.86 6.69 -11.08
CA VAL A 254 8.84 5.34 -11.68
C VAL A 254 7.71 4.51 -11.10
N ARG A 255 7.52 4.52 -9.76
CA ARG A 255 6.40 3.81 -9.13
C ARG A 255 5.03 4.27 -9.65
N ALA A 256 4.82 5.59 -9.79
CA ALA A 256 3.58 6.12 -10.35
C ALA A 256 3.38 5.65 -11.80
N ARG A 257 4.43 5.71 -12.61
CA ARG A 257 4.42 5.22 -14.00
C ARG A 257 4.08 3.74 -14.07
N ASP A 258 4.66 2.91 -13.21
CA ASP A 258 4.42 1.46 -13.21
C ASP A 258 2.98 1.12 -12.79
N LEU A 259 2.30 2.01 -12.05
CA LEU A 259 0.89 1.85 -11.67
C LEU A 259 -0.11 2.26 -12.75
N VAL A 260 0.11 3.39 -13.43
CA VAL A 260 -0.88 3.99 -14.36
C VAL A 260 -0.41 4.07 -15.82
N GLY A 261 0.83 3.67 -16.10
CA GLY A 261 1.47 3.82 -17.41
C GLY A 261 2.07 5.21 -17.65
N GLU A 262 2.98 5.29 -18.62
CA GLU A 262 3.73 6.51 -18.96
C GLU A 262 2.83 7.68 -19.37
N SER A 263 1.88 7.45 -20.28
CA SER A 263 0.99 8.50 -20.78
C SER A 263 0.17 9.14 -19.65
N ALA A 264 -0.42 8.32 -18.78
CA ALA A 264 -1.23 8.82 -17.67
C ALA A 264 -0.37 9.52 -16.61
N ALA A 265 0.79 8.94 -16.24
CA ALA A 265 1.70 9.57 -15.28
C ALA A 265 2.19 10.94 -15.78
N MET A 266 2.49 11.07 -17.07
CA MET A 266 2.89 12.35 -17.68
C MET A 266 1.76 13.39 -17.67
N ALA A 267 0.53 12.98 -17.98
CA ALA A 267 -0.64 13.86 -17.89
C ALA A 267 -0.88 14.35 -16.45
N LEU A 268 -0.82 13.46 -15.46
CA LEU A 268 -0.95 13.81 -14.05
C LEU A 268 0.17 14.76 -13.58
N LEU A 269 1.41 14.52 -13.99
CA LEU A 269 2.54 15.41 -13.70
C LEU A 269 2.36 16.82 -14.26
N GLN A 270 1.78 16.95 -15.47
CA GLN A 270 1.50 18.26 -16.07
C GLN A 270 0.43 19.02 -15.28
N LEU A 271 -0.62 18.33 -14.83
CA LEU A 271 -1.66 18.92 -13.99
C LEU A 271 -1.11 19.41 -12.65
N ILE A 272 -0.33 18.57 -11.94
CA ILE A 272 0.29 18.93 -10.65
C ILE A 272 1.15 20.20 -10.80
N ARG A 273 1.95 20.29 -11.86
CA ARG A 273 2.79 21.48 -12.11
C ARG A 273 1.99 22.73 -12.44
N ALA A 274 0.86 22.61 -13.13
CA ALA A 274 -0.01 23.74 -13.42
C ALA A 274 -0.62 24.30 -12.13
N ASP A 275 -1.11 23.42 -11.26
CA ASP A 275 -1.67 23.79 -9.95
C ASP A 275 -0.62 24.45 -9.03
N ASP A 276 0.63 23.99 -9.06
CA ASP A 276 1.74 24.61 -8.32
C ASP A 276 2.07 26.03 -8.79
N VAL A 277 2.01 26.27 -10.10
CA VAL A 277 2.27 27.60 -10.69
C VAL A 277 1.16 28.58 -10.31
N ASP A 278 -0.10 28.14 -10.40
CA ASP A 278 -1.26 28.96 -10.02
C ASP A 278 -1.27 29.25 -8.50
N SER A 279 -0.87 28.27 -7.68
CA SER A 279 -0.72 28.44 -6.23
C SER A 279 0.37 29.45 -5.87
N LYS A 280 1.51 29.43 -6.58
CA LYS A 280 2.58 30.43 -6.39
C LYS A 280 2.16 31.82 -6.87
N ALA A 281 1.51 31.95 -8.02
CA ALA A 281 1.02 33.22 -8.53
C ALA A 281 -0.05 33.87 -7.64
N THR A 282 -0.92 33.07 -7.03
CA THR A 282 -1.92 33.54 -6.05
C THR A 282 -1.30 33.94 -4.70
N HIS A 283 -0.22 33.28 -4.28
CA HIS A 283 0.53 33.65 -3.08
C HIS A 283 1.34 34.95 -3.28
N ASP A 284 1.95 35.14 -4.47
CA ASP A 284 2.72 36.34 -4.81
C ASP A 284 1.83 37.58 -5.03
N SER A 285 0.62 37.41 -5.58
CA SER A 285 -0.35 38.50 -5.73
C SER A 285 -0.94 38.97 -4.39
N LYS A 286 -1.15 38.07 -3.42
CA LYS A 286 -1.55 38.46 -2.05
C LYS A 286 -0.41 39.09 -1.24
N GLY A 287 0.85 38.83 -1.61
CA GLY A 287 2.03 39.42 -0.97
C GLY A 287 2.34 40.85 -1.42
N SER A 288 1.85 41.29 -2.59
CA SER A 288 2.15 42.63 -3.12
C SER A 288 1.13 43.73 -2.72
N ASP A 289 -0.08 43.37 -2.31
CA ASP A 289 -1.13 44.32 -1.90
C ASP A 289 -0.99 44.83 -0.44
N GLY A 290 0.05 44.40 0.30
CA GLY A 290 0.27 44.75 1.71
C GLY A 290 1.21 45.92 2.00
N SER A 291 1.84 46.53 0.99
CA SER A 291 2.84 47.61 1.20
C SER A 291 2.48 48.91 0.47
N GLY A 292 1.33 49.49 0.79
CA GLY A 292 0.90 50.71 0.10
C GLY A 292 -0.22 51.51 0.73
N SER A 293 -0.16 51.85 2.03
CA SER A 293 -0.78 53.11 2.51
C SER A 293 -0.35 53.47 3.94
N CYS A 294 0.66 54.34 4.04
CA CYS A 294 0.72 55.31 5.13
C CYS A 294 1.38 56.58 4.58
N ALA A 295 0.58 57.44 3.99
CA ALA A 295 0.92 58.83 3.74
C ALA A 295 -0.18 59.75 4.28
N SER A 296 0.26 60.71 5.10
CA SER A 296 -0.33 62.03 5.36
C SER A 296 -1.69 62.12 6.05
N ALA A 297 -1.69 62.45 7.34
CA ALA A 297 -2.05 63.78 7.88
C ALA A 297 -1.63 63.89 9.35
#